data_AF-A0ABD2RIW8-F1
#
_entry.id   AF-A0ABD2RIW8-F1
#
_cell.length_a   1.000
_cell.length_b   1.000
_cell.length_c   1.000
_cell.angle_alpha   90.00
_cell.angle_beta   90.00
_cell.angle_gamma   90.00
#
_symmetry.space_group_name_H-M   'P 1'
#
loop_
_entity.id
_entity.type
_entity.pdbx_description
1 polymer ?
#
loop_
_entity_poly.entity_id
_entity_poly.type
_entity_poly.pdbx_seq_one_letter_code
_entity_poly.pdbx_strand_id
1 'polypeptide(L)'
;MKSLANYIFFLILTLFCSQTCIINIPSVAAITSMKPGDVLNHSQVLDSEGGRFKLGFFSIPQTNKTYLGIWYAGDPVEKKLWIANPNTPILNNSGLLTLDSTGALRITSGGKTVVNIATPLLTGSLIARLQDSGNFVVQDETRNRTLWQSFDHPTSCLLPGMKLGYNLTTRQNWTLTSWLVSSAIPAPGDFTLSLEAIQDSFQLVVSRRGEVYWTSGAWNNQGFPYLPSFRDSATTYQYNLNLESGTDGMFFQFEATKGSFPSLELFSDGAIAAGDGSIYTRYNKFCYGYGGDDGCVSSQLPECRKDGDKFEQKRGDFIDLSGTTTIYYDNASISLGDCMQKCWEHCSCVGFTTFNSNGTGCLISNGKRDFRVDESGNAVQRYVLVSQKSSKGKTWIWIVLSIVITMLICGLVCLVKTRIQKLQDEKRRKEEHIREMNAADRFNNTNLKEEDEREVQDLKIFSFGLILAATNNFSSDNKLGEGGFGPVYKGQFPDGREVAVKRLSRTSGQGLAEFKNELILITKVQHRNLVRVLGCCIHGDEKMLIYEYMPNKSLDFFLFGL
;
A
#
# COMPACT_ATOMS: atom_id res chain seq x y z
N MET A 1 50.36 -44.46 16.58
CA MET A 1 51.38 -43.50 16.08
C MET A 1 51.36 -43.25 14.56
N LYS A 2 50.80 -44.11 13.70
CA LYS A 2 50.79 -43.88 12.23
C LYS A 2 49.63 -42.97 11.71
N SER A 3 48.59 -42.72 12.50
CA SER A 3 47.45 -41.89 12.09
C SER A 3 47.64 -40.39 12.37
N LEU A 4 48.39 -40.02 13.42
CA LEU A 4 48.66 -38.62 13.76
C LEU A 4 49.63 -37.96 12.75
N ALA A 5 50.58 -38.72 12.21
CA ALA A 5 51.56 -38.23 11.25
C ALA A 5 50.92 -37.85 9.89
N ASN A 6 49.89 -38.57 9.45
CA ASN A 6 49.18 -38.27 8.20
C ASN A 6 48.32 -37.01 8.31
N TYR A 7 47.73 -36.73 9.49
CA TYR A 7 46.97 -35.50 9.72
C TYR A 7 47.88 -34.26 9.77
N ILE A 8 49.05 -34.38 10.40
CA ILE A 8 50.05 -33.30 10.44
C ILE A 8 50.62 -33.03 9.04
N PHE A 9 50.85 -34.07 8.23
CA PHE A 9 51.30 -33.92 6.85
C PHE A 9 50.26 -33.21 5.96
N PHE A 10 48.97 -33.52 6.12
CA PHE A 10 47.88 -32.83 5.40
C PHE A 10 47.67 -31.37 5.86
N LEU A 11 47.87 -31.09 7.16
CA LEU A 11 47.83 -29.72 7.69
C LEU A 11 49.01 -28.87 7.20
N ILE A 12 50.21 -29.45 7.10
CA ILE A 12 51.38 -28.74 6.57
C ILE A 12 51.26 -28.50 5.05
N LEU A 13 50.68 -29.44 4.30
CA LEU A 13 50.44 -29.27 2.85
C LEU A 13 49.39 -28.19 2.55
N THR A 14 48.37 -28.04 3.42
CA THR A 14 47.35 -26.98 3.29
C THR A 14 47.88 -25.61 3.73
N LEU A 15 48.77 -25.56 4.73
CA LEU A 15 49.46 -24.32 5.12
C LEU A 15 50.46 -23.84 4.05
N PHE A 16 51.19 -24.74 3.38
CA PHE A 16 52.11 -24.37 2.29
C PHE A 16 51.41 -24.00 0.97
N CYS A 17 50.15 -24.41 0.75
CA CYS A 17 49.36 -24.02 -0.42
C CYS A 17 48.71 -22.63 -0.27
N SER A 18 48.74 -22.04 0.93
CA SER A 18 48.21 -20.69 1.21
C SER A 18 49.25 -19.56 1.07
N GLN A 19 50.52 -19.91 0.77
CA GLN A 19 51.61 -18.94 0.57
C GLN A 19 52.11 -18.86 -0.88
N THR A 20 51.36 -19.38 -1.85
CA THR A 20 51.63 -19.12 -3.26
C THR A 20 51.05 -17.77 -3.67
N CYS A 21 51.95 -16.78 -3.77
CA CYS A 21 51.83 -15.61 -4.63
C CYS A 21 50.55 -14.76 -4.47
N ILE A 22 50.47 -13.99 -3.39
CA ILE A 22 49.96 -12.62 -3.55
C ILE A 22 51.01 -11.88 -4.37
N ILE A 23 50.89 -11.98 -5.69
CA ILE A 23 51.48 -10.98 -6.57
C ILE A 23 50.78 -9.70 -6.16
N ASN A 24 51.45 -8.85 -5.38
CA ASN A 24 51.11 -7.44 -5.30
C ASN A 24 51.30 -6.89 -6.72
N ILE A 25 50.27 -7.06 -7.54
CA ILE A 25 50.13 -6.25 -8.74
C ILE A 25 50.02 -4.83 -8.18
N PRO A 26 51.00 -3.94 -8.42
CA PRO A 26 50.84 -2.56 -8.04
C PRO A 26 49.53 -2.09 -8.67
N SER A 27 48.56 -1.70 -7.84
CA SER A 27 47.33 -1.10 -8.35
C SER A 27 47.77 0.06 -9.22
N VAL A 28 47.44 0.03 -10.51
CA VAL A 28 47.67 1.15 -11.41
C VAL A 28 47.08 2.38 -10.73
N ALA A 29 47.91 3.40 -10.49
CA ALA A 29 47.45 4.62 -9.85
C ALA A 29 46.24 5.15 -10.64
N ALA A 30 45.12 5.37 -9.94
CA ALA A 30 43.92 5.94 -10.55
C ALA A 30 44.26 7.29 -11.17
N ILE A 31 43.80 7.51 -12.41
CA ILE A 31 43.95 8.81 -13.07
C ILE A 31 42.89 9.72 -12.45
N THR A 32 43.30 10.74 -11.70
CA THR A 32 42.35 11.64 -11.00
C THR A 32 42.22 13.02 -11.66
N SER A 33 43.14 13.33 -12.58
CA SER A 33 43.17 14.61 -13.28
C SER A 33 43.93 14.52 -14.60
N MET A 34 43.73 15.52 -15.46
CA MET A 34 44.42 15.68 -16.74
C MET A 34 45.01 17.09 -16.83
N LYS A 35 46.28 17.18 -17.25
CA LYS A 35 46.98 18.41 -17.56
C LYS A 35 47.08 18.59 -19.08
N PRO A 36 47.40 19.81 -19.56
CA PRO A 36 47.67 20.03 -20.97
C PRO A 36 48.68 19.04 -21.54
N GLY A 37 48.30 18.37 -22.64
CA GLY A 37 49.08 17.33 -23.30
C GLY A 37 48.69 15.90 -22.89
N ASP A 38 47.96 15.72 -21.79
CA ASP A 38 47.43 14.41 -21.40
C ASP A 38 46.29 13.99 -22.33
N VAL A 39 46.18 12.68 -22.53
CA VAL A 39 45.17 12.06 -23.37
C VAL A 39 44.52 10.92 -22.61
N LEU A 40 43.18 10.94 -22.54
CA LEU A 40 42.38 9.83 -22.04
C LEU A 40 41.79 9.09 -23.24
N ASN A 41 42.08 7.80 -23.37
CA ASN A 41 41.55 6.95 -24.43
C ASN A 41 40.45 6.00 -23.91
N HIS A 42 39.96 5.10 -24.76
CA HIS A 42 38.83 4.23 -24.42
C HIS A 42 39.10 3.17 -23.34
N SER A 43 40.35 2.82 -23.05
CA SER A 43 40.69 1.83 -22.01
C SER A 43 40.96 2.46 -20.65
N GLN A 44 40.96 3.79 -20.58
CA GLN A 44 41.25 4.56 -19.37
C GLN A 44 39.98 5.21 -18.82
N VAL A 45 39.97 5.38 -17.50
CA VAL A 45 38.94 6.11 -16.77
C VAL A 45 39.61 7.12 -15.86
N LEU A 46 38.94 8.25 -15.66
CA LEU A 46 39.31 9.27 -14.71
C LEU A 46 38.40 9.15 -13.49
N ASP A 47 38.96 8.81 -12.34
CA ASP A 47 38.25 8.66 -11.08
C ASP A 47 38.15 10.01 -10.36
N SER A 48 37.05 10.23 -9.64
CA SER A 48 36.97 11.36 -8.72
C SER A 48 37.92 11.15 -7.53
N GLU A 49 38.30 12.23 -6.84
CA GLU A 49 39.31 12.19 -5.77
C GLU A 49 39.01 11.16 -4.67
N GLY A 50 37.75 11.09 -4.20
CA GLY A 50 37.27 10.09 -3.26
C GLY A 50 36.72 8.81 -3.91
N GLY A 51 36.89 8.63 -5.22
CA GLY A 51 36.51 7.43 -5.96
C GLY A 51 35.00 7.20 -6.08
N ARG A 52 34.17 8.25 -5.94
CA ARG A 52 32.70 8.15 -6.03
C ARG A 52 32.18 8.13 -7.46
N PHE A 53 32.85 8.82 -8.37
CA PHE A 53 32.44 8.94 -9.77
C PHE A 53 33.57 8.54 -10.70
N LYS A 54 33.20 8.12 -11.91
CA LYS A 54 34.11 7.82 -13.01
C LYS A 54 33.71 8.61 -14.25
N LEU A 55 34.71 9.11 -14.97
CA LEU A 55 34.58 9.69 -16.30
C LEU A 55 35.35 8.79 -17.27
N GLY A 56 34.74 8.43 -18.39
CA GLY A 56 35.43 7.65 -19.41
C GLY A 56 34.59 7.38 -20.65
N PHE A 57 35.21 6.75 -21.63
CA PHE A 57 34.49 6.32 -22.82
C PHE A 57 33.71 5.05 -22.53
N PHE A 58 32.49 4.98 -23.05
CA PHE A 58 31.64 3.79 -22.99
C PHE A 58 30.94 3.60 -24.32
N SER A 59 30.62 2.34 -24.64
CA SER A 59 29.88 2.00 -25.86
C SER A 59 28.51 1.48 -25.49
N ILE A 60 27.49 1.94 -26.21
CA ILE A 60 26.13 1.45 -25.99
C ILE A 60 26.00 0.08 -26.67
N PRO A 61 25.59 -0.97 -25.93
CA PRO A 61 25.38 -2.29 -26.50
C PRO A 61 24.52 -2.22 -27.76
N GLN A 62 24.81 -3.08 -28.74
CA GLN A 62 24.04 -3.21 -30.00
C GLN A 62 24.18 -2.06 -31.01
N THR A 63 24.86 -0.95 -30.69
CA THR A 63 24.95 0.21 -31.60
C THR A 63 26.35 0.48 -32.18
N ASN A 64 27.41 -0.12 -31.62
CA ASN A 64 28.83 0.19 -31.93
C ASN A 64 29.20 1.68 -31.81
N LYS A 65 28.38 2.46 -31.09
CA LYS A 65 28.57 3.89 -30.86
C LYS A 65 29.19 4.12 -29.50
N THR A 66 30.26 4.89 -29.47
CA THR A 66 31.02 5.26 -28.27
C THR A 66 30.74 6.71 -27.88
N TYR A 67 30.65 6.95 -26.58
CA TYR A 67 30.43 8.25 -25.97
C TYR A 67 31.37 8.45 -24.79
N LEU A 68 31.66 9.69 -24.45
CA LEU A 68 32.30 10.06 -23.18
C LEU A 68 31.20 10.40 -22.18
N GLY A 69 31.25 9.84 -20.97
CA GLY A 69 30.27 10.14 -19.95
C GLY A 69 30.75 9.93 -18.52
N ILE A 70 29.89 10.32 -17.58
CA ILE A 70 30.13 10.22 -16.13
C ILE A 70 29.12 9.24 -15.52
N TRP A 71 29.57 8.40 -14.59
CA TRP A 71 28.73 7.47 -13.84
C TRP A 71 29.24 7.28 -12.41
N TYR A 72 28.40 6.73 -11.53
CA TYR A 72 28.81 6.36 -10.17
C TYR A 72 29.76 5.17 -10.21
N ALA A 73 30.83 5.23 -9.41
CA ALA A 73 31.68 4.07 -9.16
C ALA A 73 30.92 3.05 -8.30
N GLY A 74 30.99 1.77 -8.68
CA GLY A 74 30.35 0.68 -7.93
C GLY A 74 28.84 0.55 -8.11
N ASP A 75 28.20 1.39 -8.94
CA ASP A 75 26.83 1.15 -9.40
C ASP A 75 26.82 -0.11 -10.30
N PRO A 76 26.07 -1.17 -9.94
CA PRO A 76 26.04 -2.41 -10.73
C PRO A 76 25.45 -2.22 -12.14
N VAL A 77 24.66 -1.17 -12.35
CA VAL A 77 24.08 -0.83 -13.67
C VAL A 77 25.03 0.08 -14.47
N GLU A 78 26.01 0.69 -13.79
CA GLU A 78 26.88 1.75 -14.31
C GLU A 78 26.13 2.82 -15.12
N LYS A 79 25.02 3.30 -14.57
CA LYS A 79 24.14 4.24 -15.24
C LYS A 79 24.89 5.52 -15.64
N LYS A 80 24.74 5.95 -16.89
CA LYS A 80 25.44 7.13 -17.44
C LYS A 80 24.63 8.40 -17.15
N LEU A 81 25.16 9.24 -16.27
CA LEU A 81 24.49 10.40 -15.66
C LEU A 81 24.77 11.69 -16.44
N TRP A 82 25.89 11.77 -17.14
CA TRP A 82 26.24 12.89 -18.01
C TRP A 82 26.96 12.37 -19.25
N ILE A 83 26.73 13.01 -20.41
CA ILE A 83 27.32 12.60 -21.69
C ILE A 83 27.81 13.84 -22.43
N ALA A 84 29.08 13.83 -22.85
CA ALA A 84 29.71 14.97 -23.51
C ALA A 84 29.32 15.12 -24.99
N ASN A 85 29.11 13.99 -25.68
CA ASN A 85 28.89 13.94 -27.13
C ASN A 85 27.58 13.22 -27.53
N PRO A 86 26.42 13.58 -26.96
CA PRO A 86 25.17 12.84 -27.18
C PRO A 86 24.70 12.88 -28.64
N ASN A 87 25.02 13.95 -29.37
CA ASN A 87 24.64 14.16 -30.78
C ASN A 87 25.62 13.53 -31.78
N THR A 88 26.86 13.31 -31.38
CA THR A 88 27.97 12.96 -32.28
C THR A 88 28.71 11.75 -31.72
N PRO A 89 28.13 10.54 -31.86
CA PRO A 89 28.77 9.31 -31.43
C PRO A 89 30.07 9.07 -32.17
N ILE A 90 31.03 8.44 -31.48
CA ILE A 90 32.31 8.04 -32.05
C ILE A 90 32.19 6.58 -32.49
N LEU A 91 32.78 6.25 -33.64
CA LEU A 91 32.80 4.88 -34.14
C LEU A 91 34.07 4.14 -33.69
N ASN A 92 33.93 2.85 -33.41
CA ASN A 92 35.04 1.91 -33.21
C ASN A 92 36.00 2.27 -32.06
N ASN A 93 35.51 2.85 -30.97
CA ASN A 93 36.31 3.19 -29.78
C ASN A 93 37.56 4.05 -30.08
N SER A 94 37.55 4.82 -31.16
CA SER A 94 38.69 5.64 -31.61
C SER A 94 38.73 7.04 -30.97
N GLY A 95 37.89 7.25 -29.95
CA GLY A 95 37.77 8.51 -29.23
C GLY A 95 38.95 8.77 -28.30
N LEU A 96 39.43 10.02 -28.31
CA LEU A 96 40.45 10.53 -27.42
C LEU A 96 39.95 11.84 -26.80
N LEU A 97 39.94 11.93 -25.48
CA LEU A 97 39.71 13.17 -24.76
C LEU A 97 41.06 13.84 -24.53
N THR A 98 41.19 15.09 -24.95
CA THR A 98 42.43 15.86 -24.87
C THR A 98 42.19 17.21 -24.24
N LEU A 99 43.15 17.67 -23.43
CA LEU A 99 43.24 19.04 -22.94
C LEU A 99 44.49 19.66 -23.53
N ASP A 100 44.36 20.81 -24.20
CA ASP A 100 45.52 21.53 -24.74
C ASP A 100 45.99 22.67 -23.83
N SER A 101 47.13 23.28 -24.19
CA SER A 101 47.73 24.39 -23.45
C SER A 101 46.90 25.67 -23.46
N THR A 102 45.87 25.75 -24.30
CA THR A 102 44.92 26.86 -24.37
C THR A 102 43.68 26.65 -23.49
N GLY A 103 43.59 25.51 -22.80
CA GLY A 103 42.45 25.14 -21.97
C GLY A 103 41.28 24.58 -22.75
N ALA A 104 41.46 24.30 -24.05
CA ALA A 104 40.43 23.70 -24.85
C ALA A 104 40.37 22.20 -24.61
N LEU A 105 39.25 21.76 -24.06
CA LEU A 105 38.94 20.36 -23.80
C LEU A 105 38.15 19.80 -24.98
N ARG A 106 38.69 18.77 -25.66
CA ARG A 106 38.13 18.24 -26.90
C ARG A 106 38.02 16.73 -26.90
N ILE A 107 37.02 16.24 -27.63
CA ILE A 107 36.96 14.85 -28.06
C ILE A 107 37.42 14.81 -29.51
N THR A 108 38.42 13.97 -29.80
CA THR A 108 38.93 13.75 -31.14
C THR A 108 38.78 12.29 -31.56
N SER A 109 38.68 12.04 -32.86
CA SER A 109 38.56 10.70 -33.46
C SER A 109 39.17 10.72 -34.85
N GLY A 110 40.09 9.80 -35.15
CA GLY A 110 40.77 9.75 -36.45
C GLY A 110 41.49 11.06 -36.83
N GLY A 111 42.05 11.76 -35.85
CA GLY A 111 42.75 13.05 -36.04
C GLY A 111 41.84 14.26 -36.25
N LYS A 112 40.52 14.10 -36.21
CA LYS A 112 39.55 15.21 -36.32
C LYS A 112 38.90 15.52 -34.97
N THR A 113 38.57 16.78 -34.74
CA THR A 113 37.76 17.18 -33.58
C THR A 113 36.31 16.77 -33.79
N VAL A 114 35.76 16.01 -32.85
CA VAL A 114 34.36 15.54 -32.84
C VAL A 114 33.50 16.51 -32.04
N VAL A 115 33.96 16.90 -30.84
CA VAL A 115 33.29 17.87 -29.97
C VAL A 115 34.32 18.79 -29.30
N ASN A 116 34.01 20.08 -29.22
CA ASN A 116 34.68 21.02 -28.32
C ASN A 116 33.84 21.13 -27.04
N ILE A 117 34.32 20.54 -25.94
CA ILE A 117 33.61 20.54 -24.65
C ILE A 117 33.78 21.90 -23.97
N ALA A 118 35.02 22.38 -23.89
CA ALA A 118 35.36 23.70 -23.39
C ALA A 118 36.10 24.49 -24.46
N THR A 119 35.79 25.78 -24.58
CA THR A 119 36.47 26.68 -25.52
C THR A 119 37.83 27.15 -24.96
N PRO A 120 38.78 27.51 -25.84
CA PRO A 120 40.08 28.02 -25.41
C PRO A 120 39.94 29.28 -24.56
N LEU A 121 40.53 29.29 -23.35
CA LEU A 121 40.71 30.48 -22.54
C LEU A 121 42.19 30.59 -22.18
N LEU A 122 42.88 31.59 -22.74
CA LEU A 122 44.32 31.75 -22.55
C LEU A 122 44.69 32.18 -21.11
N THR A 123 45.76 31.54 -20.63
CA THR A 123 46.61 31.80 -19.43
C THR A 123 46.22 31.08 -18.14
N GLY A 124 47.15 30.26 -17.62
CA GLY A 124 47.07 29.66 -16.28
C GLY A 124 47.79 28.31 -16.20
N SER A 125 47.91 27.75 -14.99
CA SER A 125 48.23 26.33 -14.81
C SER A 125 46.91 25.58 -14.87
N LEU A 126 46.67 24.90 -15.99
CA LEU A 126 45.37 24.33 -16.31
C LEU A 126 45.30 22.87 -15.87
N ILE A 127 44.15 22.48 -15.33
CA ILE A 127 43.86 21.10 -14.95
C ILE A 127 42.38 20.80 -15.23
N ALA A 128 42.11 19.60 -15.74
CA ALA A 128 40.78 19.02 -15.77
C ALA A 128 40.67 17.92 -14.70
N ARG A 129 39.63 17.95 -13.87
CA ARG A 129 39.43 16.99 -12.78
C ARG A 129 37.96 16.68 -12.55
N LEU A 130 37.67 15.45 -12.14
CA LEU A 130 36.33 15.02 -11.72
C LEU A 130 36.23 15.15 -10.20
N GLN A 131 35.24 15.89 -9.73
CA GLN A 131 34.99 16.08 -8.30
C GLN A 131 34.09 14.97 -7.74
N ASP A 132 34.10 14.77 -6.42
CA ASP A 132 33.22 13.80 -5.73
C ASP A 132 31.73 14.18 -5.70
N SER A 133 31.40 15.37 -6.21
CA SER A 133 30.03 15.76 -6.57
C SER A 133 29.58 15.16 -7.90
N GLY A 134 30.51 14.65 -8.72
CA GLY A 134 30.28 14.26 -10.11
C GLY A 134 30.52 15.41 -11.11
N ASN A 135 30.90 16.60 -10.64
CA ASN A 135 31.19 17.72 -11.51
C ASN A 135 32.58 17.58 -12.15
N PHE A 136 32.63 17.44 -13.46
CA PHE A 136 33.86 17.51 -14.24
C PHE A 136 34.18 18.97 -14.58
N VAL A 137 35.34 19.44 -14.15
CA VAL A 137 35.72 20.86 -14.25
C VAL A 137 37.04 21.04 -14.97
N VAL A 138 37.15 22.14 -15.72
CA VAL A 138 38.43 22.69 -16.19
C VAL A 138 38.72 23.93 -15.36
N GLN A 139 39.88 23.95 -14.71
CA GLN A 139 40.23 24.96 -13.73
C GLN A 139 41.62 25.55 -14.01
N ASP A 140 41.77 26.84 -13.71
CA ASP A 140 43.08 27.48 -13.54
C ASP A 140 43.50 27.39 -12.07
N GLU A 141 44.49 26.55 -11.79
CA GLU A 141 45.01 26.31 -10.43
C GLU A 141 45.67 27.56 -9.85
N THR A 142 46.29 28.40 -10.68
CA THR A 142 47.00 29.58 -10.18
C THR A 142 46.07 30.62 -9.58
N ARG A 143 44.86 30.75 -10.14
CA ARG A 143 43.83 31.70 -9.71
C ARG A 143 42.69 31.04 -8.95
N ASN A 144 42.77 29.72 -8.74
CA ASN A 144 41.70 28.90 -8.19
C ASN A 144 40.33 29.17 -8.84
N ARG A 145 40.31 29.32 -10.17
CA ARG A 145 39.13 29.75 -10.93
C ARG A 145 38.64 28.63 -11.84
N THR A 146 37.37 28.26 -11.72
CA THR A 146 36.69 27.36 -12.68
C THR A 146 36.48 28.10 -14.00
N LEU A 147 36.94 27.51 -15.10
CA LEU A 147 36.82 28.03 -16.45
C LEU A 147 35.65 27.40 -17.20
N TRP A 148 35.41 26.11 -16.94
CA TRP A 148 34.31 25.34 -17.50
C TRP A 148 33.90 24.24 -16.52
N GLN A 149 32.62 23.87 -16.50
CA GLN A 149 32.13 22.77 -15.67
C GLN A 149 30.95 22.02 -16.32
N SER A 150 30.91 20.70 -16.15
CA SER A 150 29.85 19.84 -16.67
C SER A 150 28.47 20.15 -16.10
N PHE A 151 28.41 20.64 -14.86
CA PHE A 151 27.14 21.00 -14.20
C PHE A 151 26.40 22.15 -14.89
N ASP A 152 27.09 22.95 -15.71
CA ASP A 152 26.46 23.99 -16.55
C ASP A 152 25.88 23.45 -17.87
N HIS A 153 26.10 22.16 -18.16
CA HIS A 153 25.66 21.48 -19.37
C HIS A 153 24.95 20.15 -19.03
N PRO A 154 23.82 20.19 -18.30
CA PRO A 154 23.06 18.99 -17.99
C PRO A 154 22.58 18.27 -19.25
N THR A 155 22.43 16.94 -19.16
CA THR A 155 21.80 16.11 -20.19
C THR A 155 20.39 15.70 -19.74
N SER A 156 20.16 14.42 -19.42
CA SER A 156 18.87 13.89 -18.98
C SER A 156 18.75 13.70 -17.47
N CYS A 157 19.82 14.02 -16.72
CA CYS A 157 19.94 13.71 -15.31
C CYS A 157 20.42 14.93 -14.52
N LEU A 158 19.87 15.07 -13.32
CA LEU A 158 20.26 16.06 -12.31
C LEU A 158 20.89 15.30 -11.13
N LEU A 159 22.12 15.65 -10.78
CA LEU A 159 22.84 15.14 -9.61
C LEU A 159 22.71 16.12 -8.43
N PRO A 160 22.95 15.66 -7.19
CA PRO A 160 23.03 16.56 -6.05
C PRO A 160 24.03 17.71 -6.31
N GLY A 161 23.59 18.95 -6.04
CA GLY A 161 24.37 20.17 -6.31
C GLY A 161 24.27 20.72 -7.73
N MET A 162 23.70 19.99 -8.69
CA MET A 162 23.35 20.56 -10.00
C MET A 162 22.16 21.52 -9.88
N LYS A 163 22.05 22.46 -10.82
CA LYS A 163 20.98 23.46 -10.89
C LYS A 163 20.01 23.13 -12.01
N LEU A 164 18.72 23.36 -11.76
CA LEU A 164 17.67 23.39 -12.76
C LEU A 164 16.93 24.74 -12.65
N GLY A 165 16.82 25.50 -13.72
CA GLY A 165 16.29 26.87 -13.69
C GLY A 165 17.20 27.83 -14.44
N TYR A 166 17.24 29.10 -14.05
CA TYR A 166 17.94 30.13 -14.81
C TYR A 166 18.69 31.13 -13.93
N ASN A 167 19.75 31.70 -14.49
CA ASN A 167 20.50 32.82 -13.93
C ASN A 167 20.46 33.98 -14.92
N LEU A 168 19.89 35.10 -14.48
CA LEU A 168 19.69 36.31 -15.29
C LEU A 168 21.00 37.06 -15.52
N THR A 169 21.93 37.01 -14.57
CA THR A 169 23.23 37.70 -14.63
C THR A 169 24.15 37.05 -15.66
N THR A 170 24.24 35.72 -15.69
CA THR A 170 25.07 34.98 -16.66
C THR A 170 24.30 34.61 -17.93
N ARG A 171 22.98 34.82 -17.96
CA ARG A 171 22.05 34.32 -18.98
C ARG A 171 22.10 32.79 -19.17
N GLN A 172 22.48 32.07 -18.13
CA GLN A 172 22.50 30.62 -18.13
C GLN A 172 21.10 30.07 -17.86
N ASN A 173 20.70 29.05 -18.63
CA ASN A 173 19.47 28.30 -18.42
C ASN A 173 19.82 26.81 -18.32
N TRP A 174 19.51 26.20 -17.19
CA TRP A 174 19.73 24.79 -16.92
C TRP A 174 18.39 24.04 -17.03
N THR A 175 18.29 23.19 -18.05
CA THR A 175 17.13 22.33 -18.33
C THR A 175 17.60 20.91 -18.58
N LEU A 176 16.83 19.90 -18.19
CA LEU A 176 17.12 18.53 -18.62
C LEU A 176 16.45 18.27 -19.97
N THR A 177 17.09 17.43 -20.78
CA THR A 177 16.52 16.89 -22.01
C THR A 177 16.62 15.39 -21.98
N SER A 178 15.51 14.69 -22.22
CA SER A 178 15.48 13.23 -22.21
C SER A 178 16.40 12.68 -23.29
N TRP A 179 16.81 11.43 -23.14
CA TRP A 179 17.34 10.69 -24.28
C TRP A 179 16.23 10.43 -25.30
N LEU A 180 16.58 10.30 -26.57
CA LEU A 180 15.63 9.91 -27.62
C LEU A 180 15.09 8.50 -27.37
N VAL A 181 15.96 7.60 -26.93
CA VAL A 181 15.59 6.26 -26.46
C VAL A 181 16.41 5.96 -25.21
N SER A 182 15.77 5.90 -24.04
CA SER A 182 16.45 5.78 -22.73
C SER A 182 17.47 4.65 -22.61
N SER A 183 17.33 3.57 -23.38
CA SER A 183 18.24 2.41 -23.33
C SER A 183 19.25 2.35 -24.48
N ALA A 184 19.17 3.23 -25.47
CA ALA A 184 19.88 3.02 -26.75
C ALA A 184 20.45 4.28 -27.41
N ILE A 185 19.79 5.44 -27.28
CA ILE A 185 20.15 6.64 -28.06
C ILE A 185 20.15 7.88 -27.15
N PRO A 186 21.35 8.32 -26.71
CA PRO A 186 21.49 9.48 -25.83
C PRO A 186 21.30 10.83 -26.50
N ALA A 187 21.15 10.87 -27.83
CA ALA A 187 20.82 12.09 -28.53
C ALA A 187 19.55 12.70 -27.91
N PRO A 188 19.41 14.05 -27.90
CA PRO A 188 18.25 14.74 -27.36
C PRO A 188 16.94 14.15 -27.87
N GLY A 189 16.06 13.78 -26.93
CA GLY A 189 14.73 13.28 -27.19
C GLY A 189 13.69 14.38 -27.34
N ASP A 190 12.42 14.00 -27.25
CA ASP A 190 11.29 14.90 -27.41
C ASP A 190 10.90 15.62 -26.12
N PHE A 191 11.38 15.20 -24.96
CA PHE A 191 11.00 15.78 -23.66
C PHE A 191 12.10 16.66 -23.05
N THR A 192 11.69 17.79 -22.48
CA THR A 192 12.53 18.65 -21.65
C THR A 192 11.89 18.87 -20.28
N LEU A 193 12.72 19.06 -19.26
CA LEU A 193 12.29 19.44 -17.92
C LEU A 193 12.87 20.82 -17.59
N SER A 194 11.99 21.75 -17.23
CA SER A 194 12.32 23.12 -16.84
C SER A 194 11.70 23.48 -15.50
N LEU A 195 12.24 24.53 -14.89
CA LEU A 195 11.64 25.22 -13.74
C LEU A 195 10.97 26.50 -14.24
N GLU A 196 9.68 26.67 -13.93
CA GLU A 196 8.90 27.83 -14.33
C GLU A 196 8.34 28.56 -13.12
N ALA A 197 8.41 29.90 -13.17
CA ALA A 197 7.80 30.76 -12.18
C ALA A 197 6.31 30.97 -12.51
N ILE A 198 5.47 30.93 -11.48
CA ILE A 198 4.05 31.30 -11.52
C ILE A 198 3.84 32.45 -10.52
N GLN A 199 2.72 33.17 -10.60
CA GLN A 199 2.54 34.48 -9.92
C GLN A 199 3.13 34.56 -8.49
N ASP A 200 2.83 33.58 -7.63
CA ASP A 200 3.32 33.55 -6.24
C ASP A 200 4.04 32.24 -5.87
N SER A 201 4.51 31.46 -6.86
CA SER A 201 5.15 30.16 -6.63
C SER A 201 5.98 29.73 -7.85
N PHE A 202 6.34 28.45 -7.93
CA PHE A 202 7.06 27.85 -9.04
C PHE A 202 6.59 26.41 -9.23
N GLN A 203 6.87 25.87 -10.41
CA GLN A 203 6.58 24.50 -10.75
C GLN A 203 7.63 23.94 -11.69
N LEU A 204 7.82 22.63 -11.63
CA LEU A 204 8.51 21.89 -12.69
C LEU A 204 7.56 21.63 -13.84
N VAL A 205 8.07 21.79 -15.05
CA VAL A 205 7.32 21.60 -16.29
C VAL A 205 8.06 20.63 -17.18
N VAL A 206 7.37 19.55 -17.57
CA VAL A 206 7.82 18.68 -18.65
C VAL A 206 7.15 19.16 -19.93
N SER A 207 7.95 19.53 -20.92
CA SER A 207 7.49 19.92 -22.25
C SER A 207 7.84 18.84 -23.25
N ARG A 208 6.98 18.61 -24.25
CA ARG A 208 7.23 17.73 -25.38
C ARG A 208 7.26 18.53 -26.67
N ARG A 209 8.39 18.50 -27.39
CA ARG A 209 8.61 19.29 -28.62
C ARG A 209 8.28 20.79 -28.47
N GLY A 210 8.47 21.34 -27.27
CA GLY A 210 8.21 22.75 -26.95
C GLY A 210 6.82 23.03 -26.37
N GLU A 211 5.90 22.08 -26.40
CA GLU A 211 4.55 22.22 -25.85
C GLU A 211 4.47 21.62 -24.44
N VAL A 212 3.73 22.27 -23.54
CA VAL A 212 3.59 21.81 -22.15
C VAL A 212 2.86 20.45 -22.12
N TYR A 213 3.53 19.43 -21.59
CA TYR A 213 3.02 18.06 -21.52
C TYR A 213 2.50 17.70 -20.13
N TRP A 214 3.24 18.09 -19.10
CA TRP A 214 2.95 17.78 -17.71
C TRP A 214 3.50 18.87 -16.79
N THR A 215 2.82 19.12 -15.68
CA THR A 215 3.27 20.05 -14.64
C THR A 215 3.29 19.37 -13.28
N SER A 216 4.22 19.77 -12.43
CA SER A 216 4.31 19.26 -11.06
C SER A 216 3.27 19.86 -10.10
N GLY A 217 2.55 20.89 -10.56
CA GLY A 217 1.73 21.76 -9.73
C GLY A 217 2.58 22.79 -8.98
N ALA A 218 1.92 23.83 -8.46
CA ALA A 218 2.57 24.87 -7.69
C ALA A 218 3.24 24.31 -6.42
N TRP A 219 4.48 24.72 -6.18
CA TRP A 219 5.19 24.41 -4.94
C TRP A 219 4.45 24.96 -3.72
N ASN A 220 4.28 24.14 -2.68
CA ASN A 220 3.53 24.50 -1.47
C ASN A 220 4.32 24.34 -0.16
N ASN A 221 5.62 24.63 -0.17
CA ASN A 221 6.58 24.50 0.95
C ASN A 221 6.80 23.07 1.47
N GLN A 222 5.99 22.11 1.06
CA GLN A 222 6.13 20.70 1.42
C GLN A 222 6.59 19.83 0.24
N GLY A 223 6.74 20.38 -0.97
CA GLY A 223 7.00 19.62 -2.20
C GLY A 223 6.09 20.02 -3.37
N PHE A 224 6.19 19.29 -4.47
CA PHE A 224 5.26 19.42 -5.60
C PHE A 224 4.06 18.46 -5.46
N PRO A 225 2.80 18.94 -5.62
CA PRO A 225 1.59 18.11 -5.45
C PRO A 225 1.54 16.85 -6.32
N TYR A 226 1.99 16.95 -7.57
CA TYR A 226 1.95 15.86 -8.54
C TYR A 226 3.25 15.03 -8.58
N LEU A 227 4.16 15.26 -7.62
CA LEU A 227 5.33 14.41 -7.36
C LEU A 227 5.35 13.98 -5.88
N PRO A 228 4.38 13.17 -5.44
CA PRO A 228 4.22 12.81 -4.03
C PRO A 228 5.40 11.99 -3.49
N SER A 229 6.12 11.27 -4.36
CA SER A 229 7.25 10.41 -3.98
C SER A 229 8.41 11.18 -3.35
N PHE A 230 8.56 12.48 -3.60
CA PHE A 230 9.53 13.31 -2.87
C PHE A 230 9.21 13.45 -1.38
N ARG A 231 7.96 13.18 -0.98
CA ARG A 231 7.49 13.27 0.42
C ARG A 231 7.34 11.91 1.08
N ASP A 232 7.45 10.83 0.32
CA ASP A 232 7.18 9.50 0.84
C ASP A 232 8.39 9.00 1.65
N SER A 233 8.23 8.96 2.97
CA SER A 233 9.29 8.49 3.87
C SER A 233 9.66 7.00 3.69
N ALA A 234 8.85 6.24 2.95
CA ALA A 234 9.09 4.83 2.64
C ALA A 234 9.94 4.60 1.38
N THR A 235 10.21 5.63 0.57
CA THR A 235 11.04 5.48 -0.63
C THR A 235 12.51 5.19 -0.28
N THR A 236 13.15 4.37 -1.11
CA THR A 236 14.58 4.04 -1.02
C THR A 236 15.45 5.28 -1.21
N TYR A 237 15.01 6.21 -2.07
CA TYR A 237 15.68 7.47 -2.38
C TYR A 237 14.87 8.64 -1.85
N GLN A 238 15.52 9.50 -1.06
CA GLN A 238 14.90 10.68 -0.47
C GLN A 238 15.75 11.90 -0.74
N TYR A 239 15.06 12.97 -1.15
CA TYR A 239 15.68 14.20 -1.59
C TYR A 239 15.11 15.39 -0.81
N ASN A 240 16.00 16.16 -0.20
CA ASN A 240 15.68 17.49 0.29
C ASN A 240 15.78 18.46 -0.86
N LEU A 241 14.67 19.14 -1.15
CA LEU A 241 14.59 20.07 -2.26
C LEU A 241 14.95 21.47 -1.75
N ASN A 242 15.91 22.11 -2.41
CA ASN A 242 16.31 23.48 -2.15
C ASN A 242 15.93 24.35 -3.35
N LEU A 243 15.14 25.40 -3.12
CA LEU A 243 14.90 26.42 -4.12
C LEU A 243 15.61 27.69 -3.69
N GLU A 244 16.46 28.20 -4.57
CA GLU A 244 17.04 29.53 -4.44
C GLU A 244 16.39 30.45 -5.47
N SER A 245 15.78 31.53 -4.98
CA SER A 245 15.17 32.58 -5.79
C SER A 245 15.65 33.94 -5.33
N GLY A 246 16.08 34.79 -6.26
CA GLY A 246 16.53 36.15 -5.99
C GLY A 246 16.53 37.04 -7.23
N THR A 247 17.19 38.20 -7.14
CA THR A 247 17.33 39.14 -8.27
C THR A 247 18.11 38.56 -9.43
N ASP A 248 19.03 37.64 -9.14
CA ASP A 248 20.00 37.12 -10.09
C ASP A 248 19.50 35.86 -10.82
N GLY A 249 18.32 35.35 -10.45
CA GLY A 249 17.70 34.18 -11.07
C GLY A 249 16.95 33.30 -10.08
N MET A 250 16.51 32.16 -10.58
CA MET A 250 15.77 31.15 -9.83
C MET A 250 16.24 29.76 -10.24
N PHE A 251 16.64 28.95 -9.27
CA PHE A 251 17.05 27.58 -9.54
C PHE A 251 16.69 26.63 -8.41
N PHE A 252 16.39 25.41 -8.82
CA PHE A 252 16.09 24.25 -8.03
C PHE A 252 17.34 23.37 -7.94
N GLN A 253 17.64 22.91 -6.73
CA GLN A 253 18.64 21.89 -6.44
C GLN A 253 18.03 20.86 -5.49
N PHE A 254 18.70 19.72 -5.36
CA PHE A 254 18.36 18.78 -4.32
C PHE A 254 19.61 18.22 -3.64
N GLU A 255 19.42 17.80 -2.41
CA GLU A 255 20.38 17.01 -1.64
C GLU A 255 19.77 15.65 -1.34
N ALA A 256 20.59 14.60 -1.33
CA ALA A 256 20.11 13.27 -1.02
C ALA A 256 20.33 12.93 0.46
N THR A 257 19.26 12.53 1.13
CA THR A 257 19.28 12.04 2.51
C THR A 257 19.28 10.51 2.58
N LYS A 258 18.84 9.84 1.52
CA LYS A 258 18.89 8.37 1.36
C LYS A 258 19.20 7.97 -0.09
N GLY A 259 19.71 6.74 -0.24
CA GLY A 259 20.00 6.11 -1.52
C GLY A 259 21.48 6.15 -1.88
N SER A 260 22.00 5.04 -2.44
CA SER A 260 23.43 4.87 -2.72
C SER A 260 23.90 5.70 -3.93
N PHE A 261 23.02 5.91 -4.91
CA PHE A 261 23.33 6.55 -6.19
C PHE A 261 22.29 7.63 -6.52
N PRO A 262 22.24 8.74 -5.77
CA PRO A 262 21.16 9.71 -5.92
C PRO A 262 21.25 10.43 -7.28
N SER A 263 20.13 10.45 -8.00
CA SER A 263 19.93 11.20 -9.24
C SER A 263 18.43 11.41 -9.48
N LEU A 264 18.11 12.48 -10.21
CA LEU A 264 16.77 12.73 -10.75
C LEU A 264 16.86 12.71 -12.28
N GLU A 265 16.11 11.84 -12.93
CA GLU A 265 16.25 11.56 -14.36
C GLU A 265 14.97 11.82 -15.13
N LEU A 266 15.09 12.39 -16.32
CA LEU A 266 14.02 12.55 -17.28
C LEU A 266 14.09 11.46 -18.35
N PHE A 267 13.10 10.58 -18.38
CA PHE A 267 13.04 9.45 -19.31
C PHE A 267 12.44 9.84 -20.67
N SER A 268 12.63 8.98 -21.68
CA SER A 268 12.18 9.20 -23.05
C SER A 268 10.65 9.12 -23.24
N ASP A 269 9.89 8.91 -22.16
CA ASP A 269 8.43 8.99 -22.08
C ASP A 269 7.96 10.19 -21.22
N GLY A 270 8.89 11.10 -20.90
CA GLY A 270 8.65 12.29 -20.09
C GLY A 270 8.58 12.03 -18.59
N ALA A 271 8.66 10.76 -18.15
CA ALA A 271 8.57 10.43 -16.74
C ALA A 271 9.81 10.91 -15.99
N ILE A 272 9.59 11.38 -14.75
CA ILE A 272 10.68 11.74 -13.84
C ILE A 272 10.94 10.54 -12.93
N ALA A 273 12.19 10.09 -12.85
CA ALA A 273 12.59 8.91 -12.10
C ALA A 273 13.71 9.22 -11.09
N ALA A 274 13.78 8.44 -10.02
CA ALA A 274 14.89 8.44 -9.07
C ALA A 274 16.08 7.61 -9.58
N GLY A 275 17.18 7.61 -8.82
CA GLY A 275 18.42 6.93 -9.21
C GLY A 275 18.32 5.41 -9.37
N ASP A 276 17.36 4.75 -8.73
CA ASP A 276 17.05 3.32 -8.97
C ASP A 276 16.08 3.08 -10.14
N GLY A 277 15.63 4.14 -10.82
CA GLY A 277 14.62 4.07 -11.87
C GLY A 277 13.18 4.08 -11.37
N SER A 278 12.94 4.26 -10.07
CA SER A 278 11.58 4.41 -9.53
C SER A 278 10.92 5.67 -10.10
N ILE A 279 9.75 5.50 -10.74
CA ILE A 279 9.01 6.60 -11.36
C ILE A 279 8.31 7.44 -10.29
N TYR A 280 8.49 8.77 -10.34
CA TYR A 280 7.88 9.74 -9.42
C TYR A 280 6.66 10.45 -10.01
N THR A 281 6.58 10.58 -11.34
CA THR A 281 5.37 11.08 -12.02
C THR A 281 4.21 10.11 -11.83
N ARG A 282 2.99 10.63 -11.65
CA ARG A 282 1.80 9.82 -11.35
C ARG A 282 1.18 9.12 -12.57
N TYR A 283 1.40 9.65 -13.77
CA TYR A 283 0.81 9.07 -14.97
C TYR A 283 1.52 7.76 -15.37
N ASN A 284 0.77 6.84 -15.96
CA ASN A 284 1.30 5.55 -16.39
C ASN A 284 1.71 5.59 -17.86
N LYS A 285 3.03 5.67 -18.10
CA LYS A 285 3.70 5.72 -19.42
C LYS A 285 3.43 6.96 -20.28
N PHE A 286 2.18 7.33 -20.47
CA PHE A 286 1.79 8.50 -21.26
C PHE A 286 0.81 9.38 -20.47
N CYS A 287 0.89 10.67 -20.76
CA CYS A 287 0.12 11.73 -20.15
C CYS A 287 -1.04 12.13 -21.09
N TYR A 288 -2.28 11.83 -20.68
CA TYR A 288 -3.47 12.02 -21.53
C TYR A 288 -4.30 13.26 -21.18
N GLY A 289 -4.10 13.84 -19.98
CA GLY A 289 -4.72 15.11 -19.61
C GLY A 289 -6.21 15.02 -19.26
N TYR A 290 -6.67 13.90 -18.69
CA TYR A 290 -8.07 13.64 -18.30
C TYR A 290 -8.60 14.49 -17.11
N GLY A 291 -7.98 15.64 -16.82
CA GLY A 291 -8.39 16.50 -15.71
C GLY A 291 -8.22 15.86 -14.33
N GLY A 292 -7.30 14.90 -14.18
CA GLY A 292 -7.01 14.19 -12.93
C GLY A 292 -5.88 14.84 -12.11
N ASP A 293 -5.72 14.37 -10.87
CA ASP A 293 -4.62 14.76 -9.96
C ASP A 293 -3.28 14.10 -10.30
N ASP A 294 -2.96 13.99 -11.59
CA ASP A 294 -1.74 13.37 -12.11
C ASP A 294 -0.76 14.38 -12.74
N GLY A 295 -1.15 15.66 -12.83
CA GLY A 295 -0.35 16.76 -13.36
C GLY A 295 -0.33 16.86 -14.89
N CYS A 296 -1.04 15.97 -15.58
CA CYS A 296 -1.12 16.02 -17.04
C CYS A 296 -1.87 17.24 -17.53
N VAL A 297 -1.25 17.97 -18.45
CA VAL A 297 -1.93 19.12 -19.06
C VAL A 297 -3.07 18.62 -19.93
N SER A 298 -4.26 19.15 -19.69
CA SER A 298 -5.44 18.81 -20.47
C SER A 298 -5.30 19.40 -21.88
N SER A 299 -5.02 18.53 -22.85
CA SER A 299 -5.18 18.88 -24.26
C SER A 299 -6.65 18.68 -24.65
N GLN A 300 -7.17 19.51 -25.54
CA GLN A 300 -8.46 19.26 -26.15
C GLN A 300 -8.41 17.87 -26.80
N LEU A 301 -9.20 16.94 -26.28
CA LEU A 301 -9.25 15.58 -26.82
C LEU A 301 -9.69 15.64 -28.28
N PRO A 302 -9.02 14.91 -29.20
CA PRO A 302 -9.53 14.74 -30.54
C PRO A 302 -10.96 14.19 -30.50
N GLU A 303 -11.83 14.61 -31.44
CA GLU A 303 -13.28 14.27 -31.43
C GLU A 303 -13.58 12.76 -31.29
N CYS A 304 -12.66 11.91 -31.74
CA CYS A 304 -12.74 10.46 -31.73
C CYS A 304 -12.14 9.79 -30.48
N ARG A 305 -11.69 10.57 -29.50
CA ARG A 305 -11.15 10.10 -28.23
C ARG A 305 -12.12 10.47 -27.12
N LYS A 306 -12.20 9.59 -26.12
CA LYS A 306 -13.07 9.77 -24.95
C LYS A 306 -12.25 9.72 -23.68
N ASP A 307 -12.79 10.32 -22.63
CA ASP A 307 -12.24 10.17 -21.29
C ASP A 307 -12.01 8.69 -20.93
N GLY A 308 -10.82 8.39 -20.44
CA GLY A 308 -10.39 7.03 -20.12
C GLY A 308 -9.89 6.18 -21.30
N ASP A 309 -9.83 6.71 -22.53
CA ASP A 309 -9.08 6.07 -23.62
C ASP A 309 -7.59 6.04 -23.26
N LYS A 310 -6.88 4.96 -23.56
CA LYS A 310 -5.44 4.90 -23.32
C LYS A 310 -4.80 3.85 -24.20
N PHE A 311 -3.49 3.88 -24.28
CA PHE A 311 -2.71 2.83 -24.91
C PHE A 311 -2.24 1.83 -23.86
N GLU A 312 -2.53 0.56 -24.09
CA GLU A 312 -2.01 -0.53 -23.28
C GLU A 312 -0.99 -1.33 -24.08
N GLN A 313 0.11 -1.67 -23.42
CA GLN A 313 1.17 -2.43 -24.04
C GLN A 313 0.79 -3.93 -24.08
N LYS A 314 0.68 -4.52 -25.27
CA LYS A 314 0.28 -5.92 -25.51
C LYS A 314 1.20 -6.59 -26.51
N ARG A 315 1.40 -7.91 -26.39
CA ARG A 315 2.13 -8.72 -27.38
C ARG A 315 1.14 -9.39 -28.32
N GLY A 316 1.35 -9.27 -29.62
CA GLY A 316 0.43 -9.79 -30.63
C GLY A 316 0.21 -8.81 -31.77
N ASP A 317 -0.73 -9.13 -32.65
CA ASP A 317 -0.95 -8.44 -33.93
C ASP A 317 -2.41 -8.04 -34.14
N PHE A 318 -2.62 -6.95 -34.87
CA PHE A 318 -3.95 -6.59 -35.37
C PHE A 318 -4.38 -7.58 -36.46
N ILE A 319 -5.62 -8.05 -36.40
CA ILE A 319 -6.15 -8.93 -37.44
C ILE A 319 -6.28 -8.12 -38.72
N ASP A 320 -5.61 -8.57 -39.77
CA ASP A 320 -5.75 -8.00 -41.12
C ASP A 320 -7.11 -8.38 -41.70
N LEU A 321 -8.13 -7.66 -41.25
CA LEU A 321 -9.48 -7.67 -41.82
C LEU A 321 -9.50 -6.60 -42.92
N SER A 322 -10.31 -6.82 -43.96
CA SER A 322 -10.51 -5.84 -45.04
C SER A 322 -10.75 -4.43 -44.47
N GLY A 323 -9.77 -3.54 -44.60
CA GLY A 323 -9.81 -2.17 -44.08
C GLY A 323 -8.79 -1.82 -42.99
N THR A 324 -7.95 -2.74 -42.51
CA THR A 324 -6.79 -2.41 -41.66
C THR A 324 -5.64 -1.90 -42.55
N THR A 325 -5.07 -0.73 -42.23
CA THR A 325 -3.89 -0.20 -42.94
C THR A 325 -2.77 0.09 -41.96
N THR A 326 -1.53 -0.16 -42.39
CA THR A 326 -0.34 0.14 -41.58
C THR A 326 0.46 1.24 -42.26
N ILE A 327 0.75 2.31 -41.52
CA ILE A 327 1.58 3.42 -41.97
C ILE A 327 2.95 3.30 -41.31
N TYR A 328 4.00 3.48 -42.13
CA TYR A 328 5.39 3.37 -41.72
C TYR A 328 6.04 4.75 -41.72
N TYR A 329 6.75 5.05 -40.64
CA TYR A 329 7.62 6.21 -40.52
C TYR A 329 9.00 5.70 -40.11
N ASP A 330 9.95 5.69 -41.03
CA ASP A 330 11.29 5.12 -40.82
C ASP A 330 12.30 6.13 -40.24
N ASN A 331 11.91 7.40 -40.09
CA ASN A 331 12.76 8.47 -39.62
C ASN A 331 13.30 8.20 -38.21
N ALA A 332 14.63 8.14 -38.09
CA ALA A 332 15.35 7.84 -36.84
C ALA A 332 15.21 8.91 -35.74
N SER A 333 14.67 10.10 -36.05
CA SER A 333 14.38 11.15 -35.07
C SER A 333 13.01 11.05 -34.41
N ILE A 334 12.18 10.10 -34.84
CA ILE A 334 10.84 9.86 -34.28
C ILE A 334 10.98 8.98 -33.03
N SER A 335 10.57 9.53 -31.89
CA SER A 335 10.53 8.82 -30.61
C SER A 335 9.26 7.97 -30.44
N LEU A 336 9.21 7.17 -29.38
CA LEU A 336 7.99 6.48 -28.95
C LEU A 336 6.86 7.48 -28.59
N GLY A 337 7.20 8.62 -28.00
CA GLY A 337 6.24 9.70 -27.71
C GLY A 337 5.65 10.30 -28.98
N ASP A 338 6.47 10.46 -30.03
CA ASP A 338 6.01 10.89 -31.35
C ASP A 338 5.05 9.91 -32.01
N CYS A 339 5.33 8.61 -31.90
CA CYS A 339 4.39 7.57 -32.32
C CYS A 339 3.05 7.67 -31.60
N MET A 340 3.11 7.80 -30.28
CA MET A 340 1.92 7.89 -29.44
C MET A 340 1.06 9.07 -29.85
N GLN A 341 1.65 10.26 -30.03
CA GLN A 341 0.92 11.46 -30.41
C GLN A 341 0.31 11.35 -31.80
N LYS A 342 1.09 10.87 -32.79
CA LYS A 342 0.58 10.66 -34.15
C LYS A 342 -0.63 9.75 -34.13
N CYS A 343 -0.57 8.64 -33.41
CA CYS A 343 -1.71 7.75 -33.25
C CYS A 343 -2.86 8.40 -32.47
N TRP A 344 -2.56 9.19 -31.43
CA TRP A 344 -3.58 9.84 -30.60
C TRP A 344 -4.45 10.79 -31.41
N GLU A 345 -3.83 11.63 -32.25
CA GLU A 345 -4.49 12.64 -33.09
C GLU A 345 -5.22 12.04 -34.30
N HIS A 346 -4.79 10.88 -34.81
CA HIS A 346 -5.40 10.25 -35.98
C HIS A 346 -6.51 9.27 -35.56
N CYS A 347 -7.76 9.63 -35.87
CA CYS A 347 -8.94 8.89 -35.41
C CYS A 347 -9.05 7.44 -35.90
N SER A 348 -8.49 7.14 -37.07
CA SER A 348 -8.41 5.77 -37.59
C SER A 348 -7.45 4.90 -36.81
N CYS A 349 -6.53 5.49 -36.05
CA CYS A 349 -5.48 4.75 -35.36
C CYS A 349 -6.06 3.92 -34.22
N VAL A 350 -5.64 2.65 -34.18
CA VAL A 350 -5.99 1.67 -33.16
C VAL A 350 -4.78 1.17 -32.37
N GLY A 351 -3.57 1.49 -32.81
CA GLY A 351 -2.35 1.23 -32.06
C GLY A 351 -1.08 1.52 -32.84
N PHE A 352 0.05 1.41 -32.16
CA PHE A 352 1.36 1.69 -32.75
C PHE A 352 2.48 0.88 -32.09
N THR A 353 3.64 0.85 -32.72
CA THR A 353 4.90 0.39 -32.14
C THR A 353 6.08 1.09 -32.81
N THR A 354 7.28 0.92 -32.27
CA THR A 354 8.52 1.42 -32.91
C THR A 354 8.85 0.57 -34.13
N PHE A 355 9.37 1.19 -35.18
CA PHE A 355 9.71 0.49 -36.42
C PHE A 355 11.11 -0.13 -36.37
N ASN A 356 12.10 0.66 -35.95
CA ASN A 356 13.49 0.26 -35.92
C ASN A 356 13.81 -0.52 -34.64
N SER A 357 14.73 -1.48 -34.72
CA SER A 357 15.18 -2.28 -33.57
C SER A 357 15.83 -1.45 -32.45
N ASN A 358 16.34 -0.26 -32.77
CA ASN A 358 16.90 0.69 -31.80
C ASN A 358 15.83 1.52 -31.06
N GLY A 359 14.54 1.26 -31.30
CA GLY A 359 13.42 1.95 -30.64
C GLY A 359 12.99 3.27 -31.30
N THR A 360 13.43 3.55 -32.53
CA THR A 360 13.02 4.75 -33.28
C THR A 360 12.07 4.44 -34.43
N GLY A 361 11.49 5.48 -35.02
CA GLY A 361 10.52 5.32 -36.10
C GLY A 361 9.18 4.77 -35.60
N CYS A 362 8.21 4.69 -36.48
CA CYS A 362 6.85 4.32 -36.12
C CYS A 362 6.19 3.37 -37.10
N LEU A 363 5.46 2.41 -36.54
CA LEU A 363 4.49 1.60 -37.25
C LEU A 363 3.12 1.88 -36.63
N ILE A 364 2.23 2.52 -37.38
CA ILE A 364 0.90 2.92 -36.94
C ILE A 364 -0.14 2.03 -37.63
N SER A 365 -0.95 1.35 -36.83
CA SER A 365 -2.05 0.51 -37.31
C SER A 365 -3.36 1.29 -37.26
N ASN A 366 -4.04 1.38 -38.40
CA ASN A 366 -5.34 1.99 -38.57
C ASN A 366 -6.40 0.95 -38.90
N GLY A 367 -7.65 1.18 -38.50
CA GLY A 367 -8.78 0.35 -38.91
C GLY A 367 -9.62 -0.14 -37.73
N LYS A 368 -9.92 -1.45 -37.69
CA LYS A 368 -10.71 -2.06 -36.61
C LYS A 368 -9.82 -2.42 -35.41
N ARG A 369 -10.39 -2.37 -34.21
CA ARG A 369 -9.70 -2.64 -32.93
C ARG A 369 -9.49 -4.13 -32.61
N ASP A 370 -9.56 -5.00 -33.62
CA ASP A 370 -9.40 -6.44 -33.41
C ASP A 370 -7.92 -6.80 -33.27
N PHE A 371 -7.48 -6.98 -32.04
CA PHE A 371 -6.10 -7.34 -31.68
C PHE A 371 -6.05 -8.76 -31.14
N ARG A 372 -5.25 -9.63 -31.77
CA ARG A 372 -4.98 -10.99 -31.28
C ARG A 372 -3.75 -10.96 -30.39
N VAL A 373 -3.95 -11.25 -29.12
CA VAL A 373 -2.84 -11.44 -28.18
C VAL A 373 -2.14 -12.75 -28.51
N ASP A 374 -0.82 -12.71 -28.60
CA ASP A 374 0.01 -13.91 -28.69
C ASP A 374 0.47 -14.33 -27.29
N GLU A 375 -0.08 -15.44 -26.81
CA GLU A 375 0.24 -15.99 -25.49
C GLU A 375 1.60 -16.72 -25.46
N SER A 376 2.20 -17.01 -26.63
CA SER A 376 3.52 -17.67 -26.71
C SER A 376 4.69 -16.75 -26.33
N GLY A 377 4.44 -15.44 -26.23
CA GLY A 377 5.43 -14.43 -25.83
C GLY A 377 6.40 -14.00 -26.92
N ASN A 378 6.37 -14.62 -28.10
CA ASN A 378 7.31 -14.35 -29.19
C ASN A 378 6.90 -13.16 -30.07
N ALA A 379 5.63 -12.78 -30.07
CA ALA A 379 5.18 -11.63 -30.86
C ALA A 379 5.76 -10.29 -30.40
N VAL A 380 5.81 -9.36 -31.37
CA VAL A 380 6.21 -7.98 -31.16
C VAL A 380 5.25 -7.28 -30.21
N GLN A 381 5.83 -6.47 -29.33
CA GLN A 381 5.10 -5.66 -28.37
C GLN A 381 4.57 -4.39 -29.04
N ARG A 382 3.28 -4.09 -28.83
CA ARG A 382 2.55 -2.98 -29.44
C ARG A 382 1.73 -2.23 -28.40
N TYR A 383 1.51 -0.95 -28.63
CA TYR A 383 0.62 -0.11 -27.86
C TYR A 383 -0.75 -0.10 -28.53
N VAL A 384 -1.75 -0.66 -27.86
CA VAL A 384 -3.10 -0.87 -28.41
C VAL A 384 -4.06 0.09 -27.73
N LEU A 385 -4.87 0.79 -28.52
CA LEU A 385 -5.90 1.70 -28.01
C LEU A 385 -7.00 0.90 -27.31
N VAL A 386 -7.18 1.18 -26.03
CA VAL A 386 -8.22 0.59 -25.19
C VAL A 386 -9.07 1.71 -24.63
N SER A 387 -10.38 1.60 -24.83
CA SER A 387 -11.35 2.46 -24.15
C SER A 387 -11.75 1.81 -22.84
N GLN A 388 -11.78 2.56 -21.74
CA GLN A 388 -12.46 2.08 -20.54
C GLN A 388 -13.92 1.74 -20.88
N LYS A 389 -14.32 0.50 -20.64
CA LYS A 389 -15.75 0.18 -20.52
C LYS A 389 -16.23 0.93 -19.29
N SER A 390 -17.26 1.77 -19.42
CA SER A 390 -17.83 2.45 -18.26
C SER A 390 -18.04 1.42 -17.16
N SER A 391 -17.40 1.60 -16.01
CA SER A 391 -17.72 0.85 -14.81
C SER A 391 -19.24 0.91 -14.67
N LYS A 392 -19.93 -0.21 -14.85
CA LYS A 392 -21.39 -0.24 -14.67
C LYS A 392 -21.63 0.19 -13.23
N GLY A 393 -22.18 1.38 -13.10
CA GLY A 393 -22.41 2.02 -11.82
C GLY A 393 -23.06 1.06 -10.85
N LYS A 394 -22.44 0.96 -9.67
CA LYS A 394 -23.08 0.53 -8.43
C LYS A 394 -23.68 -0.89 -8.44
N THR A 395 -22.95 -1.89 -8.96
CA THR A 395 -23.28 -3.32 -8.71
C THR A 395 -23.38 -3.64 -7.21
N TRP A 396 -22.64 -2.94 -6.36
CA TRP A 396 -22.71 -3.08 -4.91
C TRP A 396 -24.09 -2.71 -4.32
N ILE A 397 -24.89 -1.83 -4.96
CA ILE A 397 -26.24 -1.49 -4.48
C ILE A 397 -27.15 -2.72 -4.55
N TRP A 398 -27.05 -3.51 -5.61
CA TRP A 398 -27.85 -4.74 -5.75
C TRP A 398 -27.44 -5.82 -4.76
N ILE A 399 -26.14 -5.89 -4.41
CA ILE A 399 -25.64 -6.81 -3.38
C ILE A 399 -26.21 -6.42 -2.01
N VAL A 400 -26.14 -5.13 -1.64
CA VAL A 400 -26.68 -4.63 -0.38
C VAL A 400 -28.20 -4.82 -0.31
N LEU A 401 -28.93 -4.53 -1.40
CA LEU A 401 -30.38 -4.71 -1.47
C LEU A 401 -30.77 -6.19 -1.30
N SER A 402 -30.02 -7.11 -1.92
CA SER A 402 -30.21 -8.55 -1.78
C SER A 402 -30.00 -9.02 -0.32
N ILE A 403 -28.97 -8.52 0.36
CA ILE A 403 -28.70 -8.88 1.76
C ILE A 403 -29.82 -8.37 2.68
N VAL A 404 -30.29 -7.13 2.48
CA VAL A 404 -31.37 -6.54 3.28
C VAL A 404 -32.68 -7.30 3.09
N ILE A 405 -33.06 -7.61 1.85
CA ILE A 405 -34.27 -8.41 1.54
C ILE A 405 -34.16 -9.80 2.17
N THR A 406 -32.99 -10.44 2.07
CA THR A 406 -32.78 -11.77 2.68
C THR A 406 -32.91 -11.73 4.21
N MET A 407 -32.35 -10.71 4.87
CA MET A 407 -32.49 -10.54 6.32
C MET A 407 -33.94 -10.29 6.74
N LEU A 408 -34.70 -9.48 5.98
CA LEU A 408 -36.12 -9.22 6.25
C LEU A 408 -36.96 -10.50 6.10
N ILE A 409 -36.73 -11.30 5.05
CA ILE A 409 -37.42 -12.57 4.84
C ILE A 409 -37.10 -13.56 5.96
N CYS A 410 -35.82 -13.71 6.34
CA CYS A 410 -35.41 -14.57 7.46
C CYS A 410 -36.06 -14.12 8.77
N GLY A 411 -36.11 -12.82 9.05
CA GLY A 411 -36.80 -12.26 10.20
C GLY A 411 -38.29 -12.61 10.22
N LEU A 412 -38.97 -12.47 9.07
CA LEU A 412 -40.39 -12.79 8.91
C LEU A 412 -40.67 -14.29 9.11
N VAL A 413 -39.81 -15.16 8.57
CA VAL A 413 -39.89 -16.62 8.76
C VAL A 413 -39.69 -17.01 10.23
N CYS A 414 -38.75 -16.37 10.93
CA CYS A 414 -38.55 -16.58 12.36
C CYS A 414 -39.76 -16.12 13.20
N LEU A 415 -40.37 -14.98 12.85
CA LEU A 415 -41.58 -14.49 13.52
C LEU A 415 -42.79 -15.43 13.30
N VAL A 416 -42.96 -15.95 12.08
CA VAL A 416 -44.01 -16.93 11.77
C VAL A 416 -43.77 -18.24 12.52
N LYS A 417 -42.53 -18.76 12.52
CA LYS A 417 -42.19 -19.98 13.26
C LYS A 417 -42.42 -19.84 14.76
N THR A 418 -42.01 -18.73 15.37
CA THR A 418 -42.24 -18.48 16.80
C THR A 418 -43.72 -18.33 17.15
N ARG A 419 -44.54 -17.73 16.26
CA ARG A 419 -46.01 -17.71 16.41
C ARG A 419 -46.64 -19.10 16.30
N ILE A 420 -46.22 -19.91 15.32
CA ILE A 420 -46.73 -21.28 15.15
C ILE A 420 -46.32 -22.15 16.34
N GLN A 421 -45.07 -22.04 16.82
CA GLN A 421 -44.61 -22.74 18.02
C GLN A 421 -45.41 -22.33 19.26
N LYS A 422 -45.66 -21.03 19.47
CA LYS A 422 -46.51 -20.56 20.59
C LYS A 422 -47.94 -21.13 20.53
N LEU A 423 -48.54 -21.20 19.34
CA LEU A 423 -49.88 -21.79 19.16
C LEU A 423 -49.87 -23.31 19.40
N GLN A 424 -48.81 -24.01 18.98
CA GLN A 424 -48.63 -25.43 19.28
C GLN A 424 -48.40 -25.69 20.78
N ASP A 425 -47.64 -24.83 21.45
CA ASP A 425 -47.40 -24.90 22.90
C ASP A 425 -48.66 -24.55 23.72
N GLU A 426 -49.49 -23.61 23.26
CA GLU A 426 -50.81 -23.35 23.87
C GLU A 426 -51.76 -24.53 23.71
N LYS A 427 -51.75 -25.20 22.55
CA LYS A 427 -52.54 -26.41 22.33
C LYS A 427 -52.05 -27.57 23.21
N ARG A 428 -50.72 -27.75 23.34
CA ARG A 428 -50.10 -28.74 24.21
C ARG A 428 -50.41 -28.50 25.68
N ARG A 429 -50.35 -27.25 26.14
CA ARG A 429 -50.74 -26.86 27.51
C ARG A 429 -52.21 -27.11 27.80
N LYS A 430 -53.11 -26.87 26.84
CA LYS A 430 -54.54 -27.22 26.98
C LYS A 430 -54.76 -28.73 27.10
N GLU A 431 -54.04 -29.54 26.32
CA GLU A 431 -54.12 -31.01 26.38
C GLU A 431 -53.53 -31.57 27.69
N GLU A 432 -52.46 -30.97 28.20
CA GLU A 432 -51.90 -31.29 29.53
C GLU A 432 -52.86 -30.90 30.66
N HIS A 433 -53.50 -29.73 30.60
CA HIS A 433 -54.48 -29.30 31.60
C HIS A 433 -55.73 -30.20 31.62
N ILE A 434 -56.17 -30.69 30.46
CA ILE A 434 -57.24 -31.69 30.35
C ILE A 434 -56.79 -33.04 30.94
N ARG A 435 -55.52 -33.44 30.77
CA ARG A 435 -54.96 -34.65 31.41
C ARG A 435 -54.86 -34.51 32.93
N GLU A 436 -54.47 -33.35 33.44
CA GLU A 436 -54.41 -33.06 34.87
C GLU A 436 -55.81 -33.03 35.50
N MET A 437 -56.83 -32.45 34.83
CA MET A 437 -58.24 -32.54 35.26
C MET A 437 -58.71 -34.00 35.36
N ASN A 438 -58.37 -34.84 34.37
CA ASN A 438 -58.73 -36.26 34.36
C ASN A 438 -57.94 -37.09 35.39
N ALA A 439 -56.75 -36.63 35.82
CA ALA A 439 -55.95 -37.27 36.86
C ALA A 439 -56.43 -36.85 38.27
N ALA A 440 -56.86 -35.61 38.45
CA ALA A 440 -57.48 -35.11 39.68
C ALA A 440 -58.85 -35.76 39.95
N ASP A 441 -59.65 -35.99 38.89
CA ASP A 441 -60.92 -36.74 38.98
C ASP A 441 -60.72 -38.23 39.33
N ARG A 442 -59.58 -38.82 38.96
CA ARG A 442 -59.23 -40.19 39.38
C ARG A 442 -58.72 -40.26 40.82
N PHE A 443 -58.15 -39.18 41.35
CA PHE A 443 -57.62 -39.14 42.71
C PHE A 443 -58.71 -38.86 43.77
N ASN A 444 -59.78 -38.13 43.40
CA ASN A 444 -60.93 -37.89 44.28
C ASN A 444 -61.87 -39.10 44.44
N ASN A 445 -61.85 -40.05 43.51
CA ASN A 445 -62.75 -41.21 43.52
C ASN A 445 -62.22 -42.45 44.28
N THR A 446 -61.00 -42.41 44.84
CA THR A 446 -60.39 -43.56 45.52
C THR A 446 -60.33 -43.48 47.05
N ASN A 447 -60.81 -42.41 47.69
CA ASN A 447 -60.79 -42.28 49.16
C ASN A 447 -62.19 -42.22 49.80
N LEU A 448 -63.01 -43.22 49.48
CA LEU A 448 -64.13 -43.68 50.32
C LEU A 448 -64.07 -45.20 50.42
N LYS A 449 -63.16 -45.70 51.27
CA LYS A 449 -63.36 -46.78 52.25
C LYS A 449 -62.04 -47.07 52.98
N GLU A 450 -62.09 -46.79 54.29
CA GLU A 450 -61.28 -47.23 55.44
C GLU A 450 -60.48 -48.52 55.23
N GLU A 451 -59.34 -48.82 55.86
CA GLU A 451 -58.55 -48.29 56.99
C GLU A 451 -57.20 -49.05 56.88
N ASP A 452 -56.07 -48.46 57.28
CA ASP A 452 -55.16 -49.01 58.30
C ASP A 452 -53.83 -48.23 58.35
N GLU A 453 -53.27 -48.18 59.55
CA GLU A 453 -52.23 -47.30 60.06
C GLU A 453 -50.86 -47.41 59.37
N ARG A 454 -50.37 -46.26 58.89
CA ARG A 454 -49.00 -45.78 59.12
C ARG A 454 -48.91 -44.33 58.68
N GLU A 455 -48.64 -43.43 59.63
CA GLU A 455 -48.38 -42.01 59.40
C GLU A 455 -47.26 -41.82 58.37
N VAL A 456 -47.65 -41.62 57.12
CA VAL A 456 -46.87 -40.87 56.14
C VAL A 456 -47.71 -39.63 55.89
N GLN A 457 -47.33 -38.51 56.50
CA GLN A 457 -48.07 -37.25 56.36
C GLN A 457 -48.04 -36.82 54.88
N ASP A 458 -49.17 -36.97 54.22
CA ASP A 458 -49.39 -36.51 52.85
C ASP A 458 -49.26 -34.99 52.79
N LEU A 459 -48.40 -34.52 51.88
CA LEU A 459 -48.17 -33.12 51.61
C LEU A 459 -49.47 -32.42 51.20
N LYS A 460 -49.92 -31.42 51.97
CA LYS A 460 -51.10 -30.62 51.61
C LYS A 460 -50.73 -29.55 50.59
N ILE A 461 -51.44 -29.55 49.46
CA ILE A 461 -51.35 -28.48 48.46
C ILE A 461 -52.39 -27.42 48.80
N PHE A 462 -51.95 -26.21 49.13
CA PHE A 462 -52.83 -25.08 49.45
C PHE A 462 -53.09 -24.26 48.18
N SER A 463 -54.32 -23.77 48.02
CA SER A 463 -54.66 -22.90 46.90
C SER A 463 -54.08 -21.49 47.11
N PHE A 464 -53.71 -20.83 46.00
CA PHE A 464 -53.16 -19.48 46.06
C PHE A 464 -54.13 -18.46 46.68
N GLY A 465 -55.44 -18.59 46.41
CA GLY A 465 -56.47 -17.76 47.03
C GLY A 465 -56.52 -17.91 48.56
N LEU A 466 -56.32 -19.12 49.09
CA LEU A 466 -56.27 -19.36 50.53
C LEU A 466 -55.04 -18.72 51.17
N ILE A 467 -53.87 -18.81 50.53
CA ILE A 467 -52.63 -18.19 51.02
C ILE A 467 -52.70 -16.67 50.95
N LEU A 468 -53.28 -16.11 49.89
CA LEU A 468 -53.54 -14.69 49.76
C LEU A 468 -54.43 -14.18 50.90
N ALA A 469 -55.54 -14.87 51.18
CA ALA A 469 -56.41 -14.52 52.29
C ALA A 469 -55.68 -14.64 53.64
N ALA A 470 -54.96 -15.75 53.87
CA ALA A 470 -54.28 -16.02 55.12
C ALA A 470 -53.18 -15.01 55.45
N THR A 471 -52.48 -14.49 54.44
CA THR A 471 -51.38 -13.53 54.61
C THR A 471 -51.82 -12.07 54.47
N ASN A 472 -53.12 -11.81 54.29
CA ASN A 472 -53.67 -10.50 53.94
C ASN A 472 -52.95 -9.89 52.72
N ASN A 473 -52.98 -10.62 51.60
CA ASN A 473 -52.35 -10.27 50.34
C ASN A 473 -50.84 -9.97 50.47
N PHE A 474 -50.13 -10.74 51.30
CA PHE A 474 -48.70 -10.55 51.62
C PHE A 474 -48.38 -9.13 52.15
N SER A 475 -49.23 -8.61 53.05
CA SER A 475 -48.99 -7.31 53.68
C SER A 475 -47.60 -7.24 54.33
N SER A 476 -46.95 -6.08 54.22
CA SER A 476 -45.68 -5.80 54.90
C SER A 476 -45.78 -5.94 56.42
N ASP A 477 -46.96 -5.68 56.99
CA ASP A 477 -47.21 -5.79 58.43
C ASP A 477 -47.08 -7.25 58.92
N ASN A 478 -47.27 -8.20 58.02
CA ASN A 478 -47.15 -9.63 58.28
C ASN A 478 -45.76 -10.18 57.92
N LYS A 479 -44.83 -9.36 57.48
CA LYS A 479 -43.50 -9.83 57.06
C LYS A 479 -42.65 -10.19 58.27
N LEU A 480 -42.26 -11.45 58.37
CA LEU A 480 -41.43 -11.98 59.46
C LEU A 480 -39.94 -11.78 59.20
N GLY A 481 -39.53 -11.76 57.93
CA GLY A 481 -38.13 -11.59 57.52
C GLY A 481 -37.93 -11.80 56.03
N GLU A 482 -36.75 -11.50 55.53
CA GLU A 482 -36.36 -11.73 54.13
C GLU A 482 -34.86 -12.07 54.06
N GLY A 483 -34.52 -13.07 53.24
CA GLY A 483 -33.14 -13.42 52.91
C GLY A 483 -32.98 -13.68 51.42
N GLY A 484 -31.84 -14.26 51.01
CA GLY A 484 -31.53 -14.54 49.60
C GLY A 484 -32.54 -15.45 48.86
N PHE A 485 -33.42 -16.12 49.60
CA PHE A 485 -34.43 -17.06 49.10
C PHE A 485 -35.84 -16.48 49.04
N GLY A 486 -35.99 -15.20 49.38
CA GLY A 486 -37.25 -14.47 49.33
C GLY A 486 -37.87 -14.18 50.71
N PRO A 487 -38.98 -13.42 50.74
CA PRO A 487 -39.63 -12.98 51.96
C PRO A 487 -40.49 -14.08 52.61
N VAL A 488 -40.57 -14.04 53.94
CA VAL A 488 -41.42 -14.90 54.78
C VAL A 488 -42.49 -14.05 55.46
N TYR A 489 -43.74 -14.49 55.37
CA TYR A 489 -44.90 -13.81 55.95
C TYR A 489 -45.59 -14.67 56.99
N LYS A 490 -46.10 -14.06 58.05
CA LYS A 490 -47.07 -14.66 58.97
C LYS A 490 -48.42 -14.72 58.27
N GLY A 491 -49.11 -15.84 58.43
CA GLY A 491 -50.50 -15.98 58.00
C GLY A 491 -51.34 -16.74 59.02
N GLN A 492 -52.66 -16.61 58.91
CA GLN A 492 -53.62 -17.36 59.71
C GLN A 492 -54.64 -18.02 58.79
N PHE A 493 -54.77 -19.34 58.89
CA PHE A 493 -55.79 -20.08 58.14
C PHE A 493 -57.20 -19.87 58.73
N PRO A 494 -58.27 -20.15 57.96
CA PRO A 494 -59.66 -19.97 58.43
C PRO A 494 -60.01 -20.77 59.68
N ASP A 495 -59.27 -21.83 59.98
CA ASP A 495 -59.41 -22.64 61.18
C ASP A 495 -58.62 -22.10 62.40
N GLY A 496 -58.06 -20.89 62.27
CA GLY A 496 -57.31 -20.19 63.32
C GLY A 496 -55.83 -20.57 63.41
N ARG A 497 -55.35 -21.56 62.64
CA ARG A 497 -53.95 -22.01 62.70
C ARG A 497 -53.01 -20.96 62.10
N GLU A 498 -51.99 -20.57 62.88
CA GLU A 498 -50.95 -19.67 62.42
C GLU A 498 -49.86 -20.42 61.64
N VAL A 499 -49.42 -19.82 60.54
CA VAL A 499 -48.42 -20.39 59.62
C VAL A 499 -47.39 -19.35 59.21
N ALA A 500 -46.23 -19.83 58.77
CA ALA A 500 -45.23 -19.02 58.10
C ALA A 500 -45.19 -19.40 56.61
N VAL A 501 -45.39 -18.42 55.74
CA VAL A 501 -45.43 -18.58 54.28
C VAL A 501 -44.16 -17.98 53.69
N LYS A 502 -43.25 -18.84 53.23
CA LYS A 502 -42.03 -18.45 52.51
C LYS A 502 -42.34 -18.36 51.02
N ARG A 503 -42.27 -17.14 50.47
CA ARG A 503 -42.50 -16.88 49.05
C ARG A 503 -41.16 -16.85 48.32
N LEU A 504 -40.96 -17.79 47.40
CA LEU A 504 -39.67 -17.95 46.73
C LEU A 504 -39.47 -16.89 45.64
N SER A 505 -38.24 -16.40 45.50
CA SER A 505 -37.89 -15.35 44.52
C SER A 505 -38.10 -15.80 43.06
N ARG A 506 -38.58 -14.89 42.22
CA ARG A 506 -38.85 -15.12 40.78
C ARG A 506 -37.60 -15.06 39.90
N THR A 507 -36.52 -14.41 40.36
CA THR A 507 -35.39 -13.98 39.50
C THR A 507 -34.12 -14.83 39.63
N SER A 508 -34.10 -15.87 40.47
CA SER A 508 -32.94 -16.76 40.59
C SER A 508 -33.24 -18.14 39.98
N GLY A 509 -32.31 -18.67 39.15
CA GLY A 509 -32.33 -20.08 38.73
C GLY A 509 -32.19 -21.07 39.90
N GLN A 510 -31.85 -20.56 41.09
CA GLN A 510 -31.66 -21.28 42.34
C GLN A 510 -32.98 -21.66 43.02
N GLY A 511 -34.02 -20.83 42.94
CA GLY A 511 -35.28 -21.01 43.68
C GLY A 511 -36.07 -22.28 43.31
N LEU A 512 -35.93 -22.79 42.07
CA LEU A 512 -36.56 -24.06 41.66
C LEU A 512 -35.83 -25.29 42.24
N ALA A 513 -34.50 -25.23 42.33
CA ALA A 513 -33.69 -26.31 42.91
C ALA A 513 -33.90 -26.36 44.43
N GLU A 514 -34.00 -25.22 45.08
CA GLU A 514 -34.32 -25.10 46.51
C GLU A 514 -35.73 -25.55 46.83
N PHE A 515 -36.73 -25.17 46.02
CA PHE A 515 -38.09 -25.68 46.18
C PHE A 515 -38.13 -27.21 46.10
N LYS A 516 -37.40 -27.81 45.15
CA LYS A 516 -37.29 -29.27 45.02
C LYS A 516 -36.57 -29.90 46.21
N ASN A 517 -35.45 -29.31 46.67
CA ASN A 517 -34.70 -29.82 47.82
C ASN A 517 -35.52 -29.74 49.12
N GLU A 518 -36.19 -28.61 49.37
CA GLU A 518 -37.04 -28.42 50.54
C GLU A 518 -38.28 -29.33 50.49
N LEU A 519 -38.85 -29.62 49.31
CA LEU A 519 -39.94 -30.59 49.15
C LEU A 519 -39.48 -32.06 49.37
N ILE A 520 -38.25 -32.40 48.97
CA ILE A 520 -37.64 -33.71 49.22
C ILE A 520 -37.36 -33.92 50.73
N LEU A 521 -37.04 -32.86 51.47
CA LEU A 521 -36.83 -32.92 52.93
C LEU A 521 -38.10 -33.35 53.68
N ILE A 522 -39.29 -33.01 53.17
CA ILE A 522 -40.60 -33.32 53.78
C ILE A 522 -40.85 -34.82 53.86
N THR A 523 -40.37 -35.59 52.88
CA THR A 523 -40.57 -37.04 52.84
C THR A 523 -39.47 -37.83 53.56
N LYS A 524 -38.40 -37.17 54.02
CA LYS A 524 -37.18 -37.84 54.52
C LYS A 524 -36.72 -37.43 55.91
N VAL A 525 -37.09 -36.25 56.41
CA VAL A 525 -36.54 -35.71 57.67
C VAL A 525 -37.64 -35.06 58.51
N GLN A 526 -38.02 -35.75 59.58
CA GLN A 526 -38.80 -35.17 60.67
C GLN A 526 -37.97 -35.29 61.95
N HIS A 527 -37.65 -34.15 62.57
CA HIS A 527 -36.88 -34.12 63.81
C HIS A 527 -37.48 -33.06 64.74
N ARG A 528 -37.53 -33.34 66.04
CA ARG A 528 -38.13 -32.46 67.06
C ARG A 528 -37.54 -31.04 67.09
N ASN A 529 -36.34 -30.87 66.57
CA ASN A 529 -35.61 -29.59 66.55
C ASN A 529 -35.57 -28.93 65.14
N LEU A 530 -36.38 -29.39 64.18
CA LEU A 530 -36.52 -28.78 62.86
C LEU A 530 -37.94 -28.25 62.68
N VAL A 531 -38.06 -27.05 62.10
CA VAL A 531 -39.37 -26.44 61.81
C VAL A 531 -40.08 -27.27 60.75
N ARG A 532 -41.30 -27.70 61.06
CA ARG A 532 -42.06 -28.58 60.18
C ARG A 532 -42.66 -27.85 58.99
N VAL A 533 -42.54 -28.45 57.82
CA VAL A 533 -43.26 -28.03 56.61
C VAL A 533 -44.65 -28.66 56.62
N LEU A 534 -45.68 -27.83 56.48
CA LEU A 534 -47.08 -28.24 56.44
C LEU A 534 -47.59 -28.51 55.02
N GLY A 535 -46.98 -27.88 54.02
CA GLY A 535 -47.34 -28.06 52.62
C GLY A 535 -46.77 -27.00 51.69
N CYS A 536 -47.27 -26.95 50.45
CA CYS A 536 -46.84 -25.98 49.45
C CYS A 536 -48.01 -25.37 48.67
N CYS A 537 -47.77 -24.22 48.04
CA CYS A 537 -48.67 -23.60 47.07
C CYS A 537 -47.89 -23.34 45.77
N ILE A 538 -48.45 -23.76 44.63
CA ILE A 538 -47.88 -23.56 43.29
C ILE A 538 -48.96 -22.93 42.42
N HIS A 539 -48.72 -21.72 41.91
CA HIS A 539 -49.67 -21.02 41.04
C HIS A 539 -48.95 -20.17 39.99
N GLY A 540 -48.98 -20.62 38.73
CA GLY A 540 -48.17 -20.02 37.67
C GLY A 540 -46.68 -20.07 38.02
N ASP A 541 -46.04 -18.90 38.03
CA ASP A 541 -44.62 -18.77 38.42
C ASP A 541 -44.40 -18.64 39.94
N GLU A 542 -45.47 -18.50 40.74
CA GLU A 542 -45.38 -18.40 42.20
C GLU A 542 -45.21 -19.78 42.85
N LYS A 543 -44.18 -19.90 43.70
CA LYS A 543 -43.91 -21.10 44.51
C LYS A 543 -43.74 -20.69 45.96
N MET A 544 -44.51 -21.31 46.84
CA MET A 544 -44.53 -20.98 48.26
C MET A 544 -44.50 -22.24 49.11
N LEU A 545 -43.79 -22.15 50.23
CA LEU A 545 -43.71 -23.20 51.24
C LEU A 545 -44.37 -22.71 52.52
N ILE A 546 -45.22 -23.58 53.10
CA ILE A 546 -46.00 -23.29 54.28
C ILE A 546 -45.40 -24.09 55.43
N TYR A 547 -44.96 -23.38 56.47
CA TYR A 547 -44.40 -23.94 57.70
C TYR A 547 -45.32 -23.68 58.87
N GLU A 548 -45.13 -24.43 59.94
CA GLU A 548 -45.65 -24.03 61.24
C GLU A 548 -45.04 -22.70 61.70
N TYR A 549 -45.86 -21.86 62.33
CA TYR A 549 -45.39 -20.58 62.83
C TYR A 549 -44.60 -20.77 64.13
N MET A 550 -43.43 -20.13 64.22
CA MET A 550 -42.58 -20.15 65.42
C MET A 550 -42.69 -18.79 66.13
N PRO A 551 -43.32 -18.71 67.32
CA PRO A 551 -43.61 -17.43 67.97
C PRO A 551 -42.36 -16.74 68.56
N ASN A 552 -41.30 -17.50 68.87
CA ASN A 552 -40.15 -17.00 69.62
C ASN A 552 -39.01 -16.42 68.77
N LYS A 553 -39.28 -15.94 67.55
CA LYS A 553 -38.24 -15.45 66.60
C LYS A 553 -37.17 -16.50 66.27
N SER A 554 -36.17 -16.12 65.46
CA SER A 554 -35.11 -17.02 64.99
C SER A 554 -34.05 -17.29 66.08
N LEU A 555 -33.32 -18.41 65.98
CA LEU A 555 -32.16 -18.66 66.84
C LEU A 555 -31.07 -17.58 66.64
N ASP A 556 -30.93 -17.09 65.41
CA ASP A 556 -30.05 -15.99 65.03
C ASP A 556 -30.33 -14.71 65.85
N PHE A 557 -31.60 -14.38 66.09
CA PHE A 557 -32.02 -13.28 66.96
C PHE A 557 -31.45 -13.40 68.39
N PHE A 558 -31.45 -14.61 68.97
CA PHE A 558 -30.94 -14.82 70.33
C PHE A 558 -29.41 -14.95 70.41
N LEU A 559 -28.77 -15.45 69.35
CA LEU A 559 -27.31 -15.63 69.31
C LEU A 559 -26.56 -14.33 69.01
N PHE A 560 -27.13 -13.46 68.17
CA PHE A 560 -26.44 -12.27 67.66
C PHE A 560 -27.12 -10.94 68.02
N GLY A 561 -28.30 -10.97 68.66
CA GLY A 561 -28.92 -9.80 69.27
C GLY A 561 -29.38 -8.70 68.30
N LEU A 562 -29.66 -9.04 67.05
CA LEU A 562 -30.16 -8.12 66.01
C LEU A 562 -31.68 -7.99 66.00
#